data_AF-R5KJN0-F1
#
_entry.id   AF-R5KJN0-F1
#
_cell.length_a   1.000
_cell.length_b   1.000
_cell.length_c   1.000
_cell.angle_alpha   90.00
_cell.angle_beta   90.00
_cell.angle_gamma   90.00
#
_symmetry.space_group_name_H-M   'P 1'
#
loop_
_entity.id
_entity.type
_entity.pdbx_description
1 polymer ?
#
loop_
_entity_poly.entity_id
_entity_poly.type
_entity_poly.pdbx_seq_one_letter_code
_entity_poly.pdbx_strand_id
1 'polypeptide(L)'
;MKQLNGGKQMTDVWRLPAIARWEKSCGKHPTQKPLAVLARAILASTHKGAWILDPFAGSSTTGIAANLLNRKYLGIDKEREYLTISENRKHEIENLEMAERYTDKIQDISLYNRIGADMADEPETEGYDLPF
;
A
#
# COMPACT_ATOMS: atom_id res chain seq x y z
N MET A 1 4.75 13.05 7.59
CA MET A 1 6.02 12.74 6.89
C MET A 1 7.31 13.06 7.66
N LYS A 2 7.43 14.17 8.43
CA LYS A 2 8.68 14.47 9.18
C LYS A 2 9.15 13.35 10.11
N GLN A 3 8.22 12.76 10.87
CA GLN A 3 8.51 11.66 11.78
C GLN A 3 9.10 10.44 11.05
N LEU A 4 8.59 10.14 9.85
CA LEU A 4 9.11 9.06 8.99
C LEU A 4 10.49 9.34 8.41
N ASN A 5 10.94 10.60 8.44
CA ASN A 5 12.24 11.05 7.93
C ASN A 5 13.14 11.62 9.06
N GLY A 6 13.10 10.98 10.24
CA GLY A 6 13.98 11.34 11.36
C GLY A 6 13.83 12.78 11.85
N GLY A 7 12.60 13.31 11.83
CA GLY A 7 12.27 14.68 12.22
C GLY A 7 12.52 15.74 11.14
N LYS A 8 13.09 15.36 9.98
CA LYS A 8 13.38 16.28 8.87
C LYS A 8 12.23 16.28 7.86
N GLN A 9 12.01 17.41 7.20
CA GLN A 9 11.05 17.47 6.10
C GLN A 9 11.46 16.51 4.98
N MET A 10 10.52 15.69 4.50
CA MET A 10 10.75 14.80 3.35
C MET A 10 10.90 15.64 2.08
N THR A 11 11.89 15.32 1.25
CA THR A 11 12.13 15.97 -0.05
C THR A 11 11.28 15.36 -1.15
N ASP A 12 11.30 15.99 -2.32
CA ASP A 12 10.66 15.53 -3.56
C ASP A 12 11.45 14.41 -4.28
N VAL A 13 12.75 14.29 -4.05
CA VAL A 13 13.58 13.18 -4.56
C VAL A 13 13.62 12.03 -3.55
N TRP A 14 13.07 10.87 -3.92
CA TRP A 14 13.08 9.67 -3.08
C TRP A 14 14.08 8.62 -3.57
N ARG A 15 14.98 8.18 -2.69
CA ARG A 15 15.90 7.06 -2.95
C ARG A 15 15.31 5.78 -2.34
N LEU A 16 14.64 5.00 -3.16
CA LEU A 16 13.96 3.75 -2.77
C LEU A 16 14.48 2.58 -3.62
N PRO A 17 14.47 1.35 -3.09
CA PRO A 17 14.91 0.18 -3.84
C PRO A 17 13.99 -0.09 -5.03
N ALA A 18 14.54 -0.69 -6.08
CA ALA A 18 13.75 -1.29 -7.15
C ALA A 18 12.97 -2.50 -6.62
N ILE A 19 12.05 -3.01 -7.44
CA ILE A 19 11.21 -4.16 -7.09
C ILE A 19 12.04 -5.38 -6.69
N ALA A 20 11.79 -5.91 -5.50
CA ALA A 20 12.48 -7.08 -5.01
C ALA A 20 11.86 -8.39 -5.54
N ARG A 21 12.61 -9.50 -5.50
CA ARG A 21 12.11 -10.80 -5.97
C ARG A 21 10.89 -11.29 -5.18
N TRP A 22 10.84 -11.01 -3.88
CA TRP A 22 9.76 -11.42 -3.01
C TRP A 22 8.44 -10.70 -3.32
N GLU A 23 8.47 -9.52 -3.94
CA GLU A 23 7.24 -8.80 -4.37
C GLU A 23 6.57 -9.45 -5.59
N LYS A 24 7.22 -10.45 -6.21
CA LYS A 24 6.76 -11.14 -7.42
C LYS A 24 6.34 -12.60 -7.14
N SER A 25 6.07 -12.95 -5.88
CA SER A 25 5.66 -14.30 -5.47
C SER A 25 4.39 -14.77 -6.18
N CYS A 26 3.44 -13.86 -6.41
CA CYS A 26 2.14 -14.15 -7.03
C CYS A 26 2.12 -14.02 -8.56
N GLY A 27 3.28 -13.93 -9.21
CA GLY A 27 3.41 -13.75 -10.66
C GLY A 27 4.14 -12.47 -11.06
N LYS A 28 4.34 -12.30 -12.37
CA LYS A 28 5.15 -11.22 -12.94
C LYS A 28 4.29 -10.29 -13.78
N HIS A 29 4.12 -9.04 -13.33
CA HIS A 29 3.67 -7.95 -14.17
C HIS A 29 4.87 -7.19 -14.77
N PRO A 30 4.88 -6.86 -16.08
CA PRO A 30 6.04 -6.26 -16.74
C PRO A 30 6.55 -4.98 -16.08
N THR A 31 5.63 -4.14 -15.62
CA THR A 31 5.89 -2.81 -15.05
C THR A 31 5.39 -2.69 -13.60
N GLN A 32 5.49 -3.76 -12.82
CA GLN A 32 5.11 -3.71 -11.41
C GLN A 32 5.91 -2.64 -10.66
N LYS A 33 5.19 -1.75 -9.98
CA LYS A 33 5.78 -0.66 -9.21
C LYS A 33 6.31 -1.21 -7.87
N PRO A 34 7.42 -0.70 -7.33
CA PRO A 34 7.94 -1.11 -6.02
C PRO A 34 7.00 -0.69 -4.90
N LEU A 35 6.73 -1.60 -3.97
CA LEU A 35 5.75 -1.40 -2.90
C LEU A 35 6.11 -0.21 -1.97
N ALA A 36 7.41 0.02 -1.74
CA ALA A 36 7.89 1.12 -0.91
C ALA A 36 7.48 2.52 -1.44
N VAL A 37 7.41 2.69 -2.76
CA VAL A 37 7.02 3.98 -3.37
C VAL A 37 5.56 4.27 -3.07
N LEU A 38 4.69 3.28 -3.24
CA LEU A 38 3.25 3.43 -3.04
C LEU A 38 2.93 3.58 -1.55
N ALA A 39 3.59 2.83 -0.67
CA ALA A 39 3.44 2.98 0.77
C ALA A 39 3.76 4.43 1.23
N ARG A 40 4.85 5.01 0.72
CA ARG A 40 5.21 6.40 1.02
C ARG A 40 4.17 7.39 0.51
N ALA A 41 3.72 7.24 -0.74
CA ALA A 41 2.72 8.13 -1.33
C ALA A 41 1.40 8.10 -0.54
N ILE A 42 0.94 6.91 -0.15
CA ILE A 42 -0.27 6.72 0.65
C ILE A 42 -0.14 7.40 2.01
N LEU A 43 0.97 7.17 2.73
CA LEU A 43 1.23 7.80 4.03
C LEU A 43 1.33 9.33 3.95
N ALA A 44 1.76 9.87 2.81
CA ALA A 44 1.89 11.30 2.61
C ALA A 44 0.56 12.00 2.30
N SER A 45 -0.43 11.27 1.80
CA SER A 45 -1.63 11.84 1.17
C SER A 45 -2.95 11.34 1.74
N THR A 46 -2.96 10.39 2.68
CA THR A 46 -4.19 9.79 3.21
C THR A 46 -4.13 9.53 4.71
N HIS A 47 -5.31 9.59 5.33
CA HIS A 47 -5.52 9.13 6.71
C HIS A 47 -5.84 7.63 6.75
N LYS A 48 -5.82 7.05 7.95
CA LYS A 48 -6.21 5.65 8.16
C LYS A 48 -7.71 5.49 7.86
N GLY A 49 -8.08 4.37 7.25
CA GLY A 49 -9.47 4.12 6.81
C GLY A 49 -9.86 4.75 5.47
N ALA A 50 -9.03 5.61 4.87
CA ALA A 50 -9.31 6.25 3.59
C ALA A 50 -9.53 5.26 2.45
N TRP A 51 -10.40 5.65 1.50
CA TRP A 51 -10.56 4.97 0.22
C TRP A 51 -9.49 5.42 -0.77
N ILE A 52 -8.84 4.44 -1.42
CA ILE A 52 -7.86 4.67 -2.47
C ILE A 52 -8.38 4.06 -3.77
N LEU A 53 -8.47 4.88 -4.81
CA LEU A 53 -8.82 4.46 -6.16
C LEU A 53 -7.57 4.39 -7.04
N ASP A 54 -7.37 3.27 -7.71
CA ASP A 54 -6.38 3.14 -8.79
C ASP A 54 -7.06 2.61 -10.06
N PRO A 55 -7.30 3.46 -11.07
CA PRO A 55 -7.96 3.05 -12.31
C PRO A 55 -7.05 2.25 -13.26
N PHE A 56 -5.78 2.03 -12.90
CA PHE A 56 -4.79 1.29 -13.68
C PHE A 56 -4.01 0.34 -12.76
N ALA A 57 -4.76 -0.50 -12.04
CA ALA A 57 -4.26 -1.28 -10.91
C ALA A 57 -3.10 -2.21 -11.29
N GLY A 58 -3.10 -2.78 -12.50
CA GLY A 58 -2.12 -3.77 -12.94
C GLY A 58 -2.06 -4.93 -11.93
N SER A 59 -0.89 -5.16 -11.33
CA SER A 59 -0.72 -6.13 -10.24
C SER A 59 -1.08 -5.60 -8.84
N SER A 60 -1.82 -4.51 -8.73
CA SER A 60 -2.36 -3.93 -7.49
C SER A 60 -1.30 -3.59 -6.42
N THR A 61 -0.13 -3.08 -6.81
CA THR A 61 0.83 -2.58 -5.81
C THR A 61 0.22 -1.50 -4.93
N THR A 62 -0.63 -0.63 -5.50
CA THR A 62 -1.37 0.39 -4.75
C THR A 62 -2.30 -0.25 -3.71
N GLY A 63 -3.05 -1.30 -4.08
CA GLY A 63 -3.96 -1.98 -3.17
C GLY A 63 -3.26 -2.74 -2.06
N ILE A 64 -2.16 -3.42 -2.37
CA ILE A 64 -1.34 -4.11 -1.36
C ILE A 64 -0.78 -3.10 -0.36
N ALA A 65 -0.24 -1.96 -0.82
CA ALA A 65 0.25 -0.92 0.08
C ALA A 65 -0.88 -0.32 0.93
N ALA A 66 -2.04 -0.06 0.33
CA ALA A 66 -3.22 0.47 1.01
C ALA A 66 -3.67 -0.46 2.15
N ASN A 67 -3.84 -1.76 1.86
CA ASN A 67 -4.31 -2.72 2.84
C ASN A 67 -3.32 -2.93 3.99
N LEU A 68 -2.01 -3.02 3.71
CA LEU A 68 -0.98 -3.10 4.76
C LEU A 68 -0.95 -1.86 5.66
N LEU A 69 -1.40 -0.72 5.14
CA LEU A 69 -1.54 0.54 5.86
C LEU A 69 -2.94 0.75 6.43
N ASN A 70 -3.83 -0.24 6.40
CA ASN A 70 -5.21 -0.12 6.88
C ASN A 70 -6.02 1.00 6.17
N ARG A 71 -5.90 1.05 4.84
CA ARG A 71 -6.75 1.84 3.94
C ARG A 71 -7.60 0.89 3.10
N LYS A 72 -8.78 1.37 2.71
CA LYS A 72 -9.69 0.71 1.76
C LYS A 72 -9.19 0.97 0.34
N TYR A 73 -9.50 0.06 -0.59
CA TYR A 73 -8.94 0.13 -1.94
C TYR A 73 -9.91 -0.37 -2.99
N LEU A 74 -10.02 0.39 -4.09
CA LEU A 74 -10.67 -0.01 -5.33
C LEU A 74 -9.67 0.06 -6.47
N GLY A 75 -9.39 -1.10 -7.08
CA GLY A 75 -8.54 -1.22 -8.26
C GLY A 75 -9.35 -1.56 -9.49
N ILE A 76 -9.10 -0.87 -10.60
CA ILE A 76 -9.67 -1.20 -11.91
C ILE A 76 -8.53 -1.53 -12.85
N ASP A 77 -8.67 -2.62 -13.60
CA ASP A 77 -7.79 -2.94 -14.72
C ASP A 77 -8.61 -3.64 -15.81
N LYS A 78 -8.19 -3.49 -17.05
CA LYS A 78 -8.84 -4.11 -18.21
C LYS A 78 -8.40 -5.56 -18.38
N GLU A 79 -7.15 -5.87 -18.03
CA GLU A 79 -6.54 -7.16 -18.31
C GLU A 79 -6.82 -8.16 -17.20
N ARG A 80 -7.60 -9.20 -17.51
CA ARG A 80 -8.02 -10.21 -16.53
C ARG A 80 -6.84 -10.92 -15.87
N GLU A 81 -5.76 -11.15 -16.61
CA GLU A 81 -4.54 -11.78 -16.07
C GLU A 81 -3.91 -10.94 -14.94
N TYR A 82 -3.95 -9.62 -15.05
CA TYR A 82 -3.42 -8.71 -14.04
C TYR A 82 -4.34 -8.64 -12.82
N LEU A 83 -5.66 -8.73 -13.02
CA LEU A 83 -6.62 -8.88 -11.94
C LEU A 83 -6.40 -10.18 -11.15
N THR A 84 -6.10 -11.29 -11.82
CA THR A 84 -5.75 -12.56 -11.13
C THR A 84 -4.48 -12.44 -10.30
N ILE A 85 -3.43 -11.76 -10.80
CA ILE A 85 -2.23 -11.48 -9.99
C ILE A 85 -2.61 -10.62 -8.77
N SER A 86 -3.45 -9.62 -8.96
CA SER A 86 -3.91 -8.73 -7.90
C SER A 86 -4.67 -9.46 -6.79
N GLU A 87 -5.61 -10.34 -7.16
CA GLU A 87 -6.37 -11.20 -6.25
C GLU A 87 -5.45 -12.15 -5.47
N ASN A 88 -4.50 -12.79 -6.16
CA ASN A 88 -3.53 -13.67 -5.50
C ASN A 88 -2.66 -12.92 -4.48
N ARG A 89 -2.22 -11.69 -4.81
CA ARG A 89 -1.46 -10.86 -3.86
C ARG A 89 -2.30 -10.44 -2.67
N LYS A 90 -3.59 -10.15 -2.88
CA LYS A 90 -4.54 -9.83 -1.82
C LYS A 90 -4.67 -11.01 -0.85
N HIS A 91 -4.90 -12.22 -1.38
CA HIS A 91 -4.97 -13.43 -0.56
C HIS A 91 -3.65 -13.71 0.18
N GLU A 92 -2.49 -13.43 -0.45
CA GLU A 92 -1.19 -13.61 0.20
C GLU A 92 -1.04 -12.73 1.46
N ILE A 93 -1.50 -11.48 1.43
CA ILE A 93 -1.43 -10.57 2.58
C ILE A 93 -2.60 -10.71 3.57
N GLU A 94 -3.60 -11.54 3.28
CA GLU A 94 -4.61 -11.93 4.28
C GLU A 94 -4.05 -12.94 5.29
N ASN A 95 -2.98 -13.66 4.92
CA ASN A 95 -2.18 -14.39 5.87
C ASN A 95 -1.36 -13.41 6.72
N LEU A 96 -1.57 -13.44 8.04
CA LEU A 96 -0.97 -12.51 9.00
C LEU A 96 0.57 -12.56 9.00
N GLU A 97 1.17 -13.75 8.90
CA GLU A 97 2.64 -13.91 8.87
C GLU A 97 3.24 -13.27 7.63
N MET A 98 2.55 -13.41 6.48
CA MET A 98 2.98 -12.80 5.24
C MET A 98 2.79 -11.28 5.27
N ALA A 99 1.68 -10.78 5.81
CA ALA A 99 1.45 -9.35 5.99
C ALA A 99 2.53 -8.69 6.88
N GLU A 100 2.89 -9.35 7.99
CA GLU A 100 3.95 -8.91 8.89
C GLU A 100 5.31 -8.90 8.18
N ARG A 101 5.63 -9.97 7.45
CA ARG A 101 6.86 -10.05 6.64
C ARG A 101 6.97 -8.94 5.59
N TYR A 102 5.85 -8.56 4.98
CA TYR A 102 5.81 -7.45 4.03
C TYR A 102 6.06 -6.11 4.74
N THR A 103 5.38 -5.90 5.86
CA THR A 103 5.49 -4.71 6.70
C THR A 103 6.92 -4.47 7.16
N ASP A 104 7.61 -5.51 7.63
CA ASP A 104 8.98 -5.42 8.14
C ASP A 104 10.00 -5.07 7.06
N LYS A 105 9.76 -5.51 5.82
CA LYS A 105 10.64 -5.21 4.69
C LYS A 105 10.49 -3.78 4.17
N ILE A 106 9.42 -3.09 4.54
CA ILE A 106 9.14 -1.72 4.09
C ILE A 106 9.32 -0.77 5.27
N GLN A 107 10.48 -0.09 5.29
CA GLN A 107 10.88 0.80 6.37
C GLN A 107 9.78 1.79 6.78
N ASP A 108 9.11 2.42 5.80
CA ASP A 108 8.07 3.42 6.08
C ASP A 108 6.86 2.80 6.80
N ILE A 109 6.43 1.59 6.44
CA ILE A 109 5.30 0.89 7.09
C ILE A 109 5.72 0.42 8.48
N SER A 110 6.88 -0.24 8.60
CA SER A 110 7.44 -0.68 9.89
C SER A 110 7.60 0.49 10.87
N LEU A 111 8.06 1.64 10.40
CA LEU A 111 8.21 2.84 11.22
C LEU A 111 6.84 3.45 11.57
N TYR A 112 5.92 3.51 10.61
CA TYR A 112 4.55 3.99 10.83
C TYR A 112 3.84 3.17 11.93
N ASN A 113 3.92 1.84 11.87
CA ASN A 113 3.29 0.96 12.85
C ASN A 113 3.93 1.09 14.24
N ARG A 114 5.26 1.26 14.33
CA ARG A 114 5.97 1.44 15.61
C ARG A 114 5.69 2.77 16.29
N ILE A 115 5.55 3.84 15.52
CA ILE A 115 5.26 5.16 16.07
C ILE A 115 3.80 5.21 16.58
N GLY A 116 2.95 4.26 16.15
CA GLY A 116 1.53 4.21 16.54
C GLY A 116 0.82 5.53 16.27
N ALA A 117 1.29 6.27 15.26
CA ALA A 117 1.21 7.72 15.25
C ALA A 117 -0.25 8.16 15.34
N ASP A 118 -0.50 9.11 16.25
CA ASP A 118 -1.65 10.01 16.36
C ASP A 118 -1.95 10.73 15.03
N MET A 119 -2.22 9.97 13.98
CA MET A 119 -2.79 10.46 12.75
C MET A 119 -4.28 10.29 12.90
N ALA A 120 -5.00 11.38 12.66
CA ALA A 120 -6.45 11.35 12.56
C ALA A 120 -6.85 10.17 11.67
N ASP A 121 -7.78 9.35 12.16
CA ASP A 121 -8.56 8.49 11.28
C ASP A 121 -9.36 9.39 10.32
N GLU A 122 -9.66 8.88 9.13
CA GLU A 122 -10.67 9.56 8.31
C GLU A 122 -11.96 9.71 9.13
N PRO A 123 -12.63 10.88 9.07
CA PRO A 123 -13.90 11.05 9.75
C PRO A 123 -14.88 9.99 9.27
N GLU A 124 -15.59 9.36 10.20
CA GLU A 124 -16.73 8.51 9.86
C GLU A 124 -17.74 9.37 9.10
N THR A 125 -17.98 9.03 7.84
CA THR A 125 -18.97 9.71 7.02
C THR A 125 -20.32 9.04 7.26
N GLU A 126 -21.32 9.83 7.65
CA GLU A 126 -22.71 9.38 7.65
C GLU A 126 -23.17 9.18 6.19
N GLY A 127 -22.87 8.01 5.63
CA GLY A 127 -23.16 7.68 4.23
C GLY A 127 -23.00 6.18 3.98
N TYR A 128 -23.47 5.72 2.82
CA TYR A 128 -23.23 4.35 2.38
C TYR A 128 -21.75 4.17 2.11
N ASP A 129 -21.10 3.26 2.83
CA ASP A 129 -19.80 2.74 2.39
C ASP A 129 -19.97 2.11 1.01
N LEU A 130 -18.91 2.13 0.21
CA LEU A 130 -18.98 1.54 -1.11
C LEU A 130 -19.29 0.04 -0.95
N PRO A 131 -20.19 -0.54 -1.77
CA PRO A 131 -20.78 -1.86 -1.52
C PRO A 131 -19.84 -3.04 -1.79
N PHE A 132 -18.53 -2.79 -1.88
CA PHE A 132 -17.50 -3.72 -2.29
C PHE A 132 -16.39 -3.83 -1.24
#